data_AF-A0A7C4D9N4-F1
#
_entry.id   AF-A0A7C4D9N4-F1
#
_cell.length_a   1.000
_cell.length_b   1.000
_cell.length_c   1.000
_cell.angle_alpha   90.00
_cell.angle_beta   90.00
_cell.angle_gamma   90.00
#
_symmetry.space_group_name_H-M   'P 1'
#
loop_
_entity.id
_entity.type
_entity.pdbx_description
1 polymer ?
#
loop_
_entity_poly.entity_id
_entity_poly.type
_entity_poly.pdbx_seq_one_letter_code
_entity_poly.pdbx_strand_id
1 'polypeptide(L)'
;MRRMIPAQYIPYTFTIGLWFTVIGYYFLLFIYLALFKWRKDKNFFNLMLALFFITLAIGRVFFLLYDFYDKPTIIPLTLSLSAASTPYPSFVEALIIYNTLNWRIASFWEWLSVSFISLGIAYVWLENKWLRRTLHLPPLFAGVSLLFLPGDVLFGYNINEIPFFIPQIQIDGYEALFWLGFDPFSPLFPTKWVITYQPSGAIYLTINYVLASLYSVFIPLLFFYVAWNSVGVIRRKALLLGIGFISYYVGRTLQAAIIKSVLGEIAIFIAPIIVIVALVLITSGVQYEAE
;
A
#
# COMPACT_ATOMS: atom_id res chain seq x y z
N MET A 1 -25.97 26.98 -15.91
CA MET A 1 -25.98 25.86 -14.94
C MET A 1 -24.55 25.48 -14.60
N ARG A 2 -24.05 25.82 -13.40
CA ARG A 2 -22.78 25.25 -12.90
C ARG A 2 -23.05 23.78 -12.58
N ARG A 3 -22.41 22.85 -13.31
CA ARG A 3 -22.37 21.44 -12.89
C ARG A 3 -21.62 21.39 -11.57
N MET A 4 -22.35 21.34 -10.46
CA MET A 4 -21.75 21.09 -9.15
C MET A 4 -21.20 19.66 -9.17
N ILE A 5 -19.92 19.53 -8.83
CA ILE A 5 -19.29 18.22 -8.65
C ILE A 5 -20.05 17.52 -7.51
N PRO A 6 -20.56 16.29 -7.70
CA PRO A 6 -21.25 15.58 -6.63
C PRO A 6 -20.33 15.43 -5.40
N ALA A 7 -20.84 15.75 -4.20
CA ALA A 7 -20.05 15.85 -2.98
C ALA A 7 -19.22 14.58 -2.67
N GLN A 8 -19.71 13.42 -3.12
CA GLN A 8 -19.03 12.13 -3.02
C GLN A 8 -17.67 12.05 -3.72
N TYR A 9 -17.38 12.88 -4.73
CA TYR A 9 -16.09 12.85 -5.44
C TYR A 9 -15.00 13.69 -4.80
N ILE A 10 -15.39 14.68 -3.99
CA ILE A 10 -14.47 15.61 -3.31
C ILE A 10 -13.41 14.87 -2.48
N PRO A 11 -13.76 13.92 -1.57
CA PRO A 11 -12.76 13.25 -0.74
C PRO A 11 -11.78 12.41 -1.57
N TYR A 12 -12.24 11.73 -2.63
CA TYR A 12 -11.37 10.94 -3.50
C TYR A 12 -10.39 11.81 -4.29
N THR A 13 -10.84 12.95 -4.84
CA THR A 13 -9.95 13.87 -5.57
C THR A 13 -8.86 14.44 -4.66
N PHE A 14 -9.20 14.87 -3.44
CA PHE A 14 -8.21 15.34 -2.47
C PHE A 14 -7.21 14.25 -2.08
N THR A 15 -7.70 13.02 -1.87
CA THR A 15 -6.86 11.88 -1.53
C THR A 15 -5.83 11.58 -2.62
N ILE A 16 -6.28 11.55 -3.88
CA ILE A 16 -5.40 11.36 -5.03
C ILE A 16 -4.35 12.46 -5.06
N GLY A 17 -4.76 13.73 -4.86
CA GLY A 17 -3.85 14.88 -4.79
C GLY A 17 -2.77 14.73 -3.72
N LEU A 18 -3.13 14.32 -2.51
CA LEU A 18 -2.18 14.09 -1.42
C LEU A 18 -1.17 12.98 -1.76
N TRP A 19 -1.62 11.90 -2.39
CA TRP A 19 -0.70 10.84 -2.83
C TRP A 19 0.20 11.27 -3.98
N PHE A 20 -0.26 12.13 -4.89
CA PHE A 20 0.62 12.76 -5.87
C PHE A 20 1.68 13.63 -5.20
N THR A 21 1.35 14.35 -4.12
CA THR A 21 2.34 15.09 -3.32
C THR A 21 3.38 14.14 -2.72
N VAL A 22 2.96 13.00 -2.17
CA VAL A 22 3.85 11.96 -1.65
C VAL A 22 4.79 11.42 -2.73
N ILE A 23 4.26 11.08 -3.91
CA ILE A 23 5.05 10.60 -5.06
C ILE A 23 6.06 11.67 -5.51
N GLY A 24 5.62 12.92 -5.64
CA GLY A 24 6.49 14.04 -5.97
C GLY A 24 7.62 14.21 -4.97
N TYR A 25 7.34 14.03 -3.67
CA TYR A 25 8.36 14.08 -2.63
C TYR A 25 9.36 12.94 -2.74
N TYR A 26 8.91 11.68 -2.94
CA TYR A 26 9.83 10.56 -3.20
C TYR A 26 10.76 10.84 -4.38
N PHE A 27 10.22 11.37 -5.48
CA PHE A 27 11.00 11.70 -6.66
C PHE A 27 12.02 12.82 -6.40
N LEU A 28 11.64 13.85 -5.64
CA LEU A 28 12.54 14.91 -5.22
C LEU A 28 13.68 14.36 -4.36
N LEU A 29 13.39 13.46 -3.43
CA LEU A 29 14.41 12.81 -2.60
C LEU A 29 15.36 11.95 -3.43
N PHE A 30 14.84 11.20 -4.39
CA PHE A 30 15.65 10.46 -5.33
C PHE A 30 16.62 11.38 -6.08
N ILE A 31 16.13 12.48 -6.68
CA ILE A 31 16.97 13.45 -7.40
C ILE A 31 18.02 14.04 -6.47
N TYR A 32 17.62 14.50 -5.28
CA TYR A 32 18.52 15.08 -4.30
C TYR A 32 19.64 14.11 -3.90
N LEU A 33 19.28 12.88 -3.54
CA LEU A 33 20.23 11.86 -3.10
C LEU A 33 21.12 11.36 -4.25
N ALA A 34 20.56 11.10 -5.42
CA ALA A 34 21.30 10.53 -6.55
C ALA A 34 22.20 11.57 -7.23
N LEU A 35 21.68 12.77 -7.51
CA LEU A 35 22.42 13.76 -8.31
C LEU A 35 23.30 14.68 -7.48
N PHE A 36 22.91 15.02 -6.26
CA PHE A 36 23.69 15.95 -5.43
C PHE A 36 24.52 15.19 -4.39
N LYS A 37 23.86 14.47 -3.47
CA LYS A 37 24.56 13.89 -2.31
C LYS A 37 25.48 12.73 -2.68
N TRP A 38 25.00 11.75 -3.45
CA TRP A 38 25.81 10.60 -3.87
C TRP A 38 26.94 11.00 -4.83
N ARG A 39 26.71 11.95 -5.74
CA ARG A 39 27.79 12.41 -6.64
C ARG A 39 28.92 13.08 -5.88
N LYS A 40 28.61 13.84 -4.82
CA LYS A 40 29.59 14.49 -3.94
C LYS A 40 30.35 13.49 -3.08
N ASP A 41 29.63 12.66 -2.31
CA ASP A 41 30.25 11.85 -1.26
C ASP A 41 30.66 10.43 -1.73
N LYS A 42 30.11 9.98 -2.87
CA LYS A 42 30.19 8.59 -3.37
C LYS A 42 29.75 7.53 -2.36
N ASN A 43 29.04 7.93 -1.31
CA ASN A 43 28.57 7.04 -0.25
C ASN A 43 27.50 6.07 -0.77
N PHE A 44 27.79 4.77 -0.70
CA PHE A 44 26.91 3.70 -1.14
C PHE A 44 25.52 3.72 -0.47
N PHE A 45 25.44 4.11 0.81
CA PHE A 45 24.15 4.24 1.51
C PHE A 45 23.23 5.24 0.82
N ASN A 46 23.76 6.41 0.43
CA ASN A 46 22.96 7.46 -0.21
C ASN A 46 22.44 7.00 -1.58
N LEU A 47 23.22 6.19 -2.33
CA LEU A 47 22.77 5.60 -3.58
C LEU A 47 21.63 4.60 -3.35
N MET A 48 21.79 3.70 -2.38
CA MET A 48 20.74 2.72 -2.05
C MET A 48 19.47 3.40 -1.54
N LEU A 49 19.60 4.47 -0.76
CA LEU A 49 18.47 5.28 -0.31
C LEU A 49 17.80 6.02 -1.48
N ALA A 50 18.55 6.48 -2.48
CA ALA A 50 17.98 7.03 -3.69
C ALA A 50 17.17 5.98 -4.46
N LEU A 51 17.74 4.78 -4.66
CA LEU A 51 17.06 3.65 -5.31
C LEU A 51 15.80 3.22 -4.56
N PHE A 52 15.84 3.25 -3.23
CA PHE A 52 14.66 3.06 -2.38
C PHE A 52 13.54 4.05 -2.71
N PHE A 53 13.83 5.35 -2.83
CA PHE A 53 12.78 6.34 -3.11
C PHE A 53 12.21 6.27 -4.52
N ILE A 54 13.02 6.02 -5.55
CA ILE A 54 12.49 5.90 -6.92
C ILE A 54 11.63 4.64 -7.07
N THR A 55 12.04 3.53 -6.45
CA THR A 55 11.22 2.30 -6.47
C THR A 55 9.92 2.46 -5.70
N LEU A 56 9.93 3.16 -4.55
CA LEU A 56 8.70 3.55 -3.87
C LEU A 56 7.80 4.45 -4.72
N ALA A 57 8.37 5.42 -5.44
CA ALA A 57 7.59 6.30 -6.31
C ALA A 57 6.88 5.50 -7.41
N ILE A 58 7.61 4.61 -8.09
CA ILE A 58 7.06 3.74 -9.13
C ILE A 58 5.97 2.83 -8.55
N GLY A 59 6.25 2.13 -7.45
CA GLY A 59 5.28 1.27 -6.78
C GLY A 59 4.01 2.02 -6.40
N ARG A 60 4.15 3.26 -5.89
CA ARG A 60 3.02 4.09 -5.49
C ARG A 60 2.17 4.56 -6.66
N VAL A 61 2.75 4.81 -7.83
CA VAL A 61 1.98 5.10 -9.06
C VAL A 61 1.08 3.90 -9.41
N PHE A 62 1.62 2.68 -9.39
CA PHE A 62 0.81 1.49 -9.67
C PHE A 62 -0.26 1.22 -8.60
N PHE A 63 0.02 1.49 -7.32
CA PHE A 63 -1.01 1.43 -6.28
C PHE A 63 -2.12 2.46 -6.52
N LEU A 64 -1.81 3.66 -7.00
CA LEU A 64 -2.86 4.63 -7.36
C LEU A 64 -3.70 4.16 -8.55
N LEU A 65 -3.07 3.55 -9.56
CA LEU A 65 -3.80 2.94 -10.67
C LEU A 65 -4.74 1.84 -10.17
N TYR A 66 -4.24 0.96 -9.30
CA TYR A 66 -5.05 -0.09 -8.70
C TYR A 66 -6.19 0.45 -7.82
N ASP A 67 -5.89 1.36 -6.90
CA ASP A 67 -6.86 1.86 -5.90
C ASP A 67 -7.98 2.71 -6.52
N PHE A 68 -7.69 3.44 -7.61
CA PHE A 68 -8.63 4.43 -8.17
C PHE A 68 -9.13 4.13 -9.58
N TYR A 69 -8.41 3.32 -10.36
CA TYR A 69 -8.72 3.10 -11.78
C TYR A 69 -9.06 1.64 -12.13
N ASP A 70 -8.54 0.65 -11.40
CA ASP A 70 -8.90 -0.75 -11.65
C ASP A 70 -10.32 -1.05 -11.19
N LYS A 71 -11.21 -1.27 -12.16
CA LYS A 71 -12.60 -1.67 -11.91
C LYS A 71 -12.72 -3.19 -11.95
N PRO A 72 -13.38 -3.83 -10.97
CA PRO A 72 -13.68 -5.25 -11.05
C PRO A 72 -14.70 -5.53 -12.17
N THR A 73 -14.49 -6.63 -12.88
CA THR A 73 -15.47 -7.17 -13.81
C THR A 73 -16.44 -8.06 -13.04
N ILE A 74 -17.74 -7.80 -13.16
CA ILE A 74 -18.79 -8.57 -12.48
C ILE A 74 -19.52 -9.39 -13.53
N ILE A 75 -19.48 -10.72 -13.41
CA ILE A 75 -20.16 -11.67 -14.29
C ILE A 75 -21.29 -12.32 -13.50
N PRO A 76 -22.58 -12.03 -13.79
CA PRO A 76 -23.68 -12.73 -13.14
C PRO A 76 -23.66 -14.22 -13.54
N LEU A 77 -23.72 -15.11 -12.54
CA LEU A 77 -23.67 -16.57 -12.71
C LEU A 77 -25.05 -17.19 -13.00
N THR A 78 -26.13 -16.50 -12.65
CA THR A 78 -27.50 -16.95 -12.92
C THR A 78 -28.21 -16.02 -13.91
N LEU A 79 -28.51 -16.54 -15.11
CA LEU A 79 -29.33 -15.91 -16.15
C LEU A 79 -30.81 -16.31 -15.95
N SER A 80 -31.33 -16.16 -14.73
CA SER A 80 -32.72 -16.48 -14.44
C SER A 80 -33.63 -15.34 -14.94
N LEU A 81 -34.14 -15.51 -16.16
CA LEU A 81 -35.23 -14.71 -16.74
C LEU A 81 -36.56 -14.81 -15.95
N SER A 82 -36.63 -15.66 -14.93
CA SER A 82 -37.81 -15.82 -14.06
C SER A 82 -37.84 -14.84 -12.87
N ALA A 83 -36.81 -14.00 -12.68
CA ALA A 83 -36.79 -12.99 -11.62
C ALA A 83 -37.78 -11.82 -11.86
N ALA A 84 -38.37 -11.72 -13.05
CA ALA A 84 -39.29 -10.64 -13.41
C ALA A 84 -40.66 -10.69 -12.68
N SER A 85 -40.97 -11.77 -11.95
CA SER A 85 -42.27 -11.95 -11.28
C SER A 85 -42.19 -12.07 -9.75
N THR A 86 -41.01 -11.98 -9.14
CA THR A 86 -40.89 -12.04 -7.67
C THR A 86 -40.88 -10.64 -7.06
N PRO A 87 -41.81 -10.29 -6.15
CA PRO A 87 -41.93 -8.96 -5.54
C PRO A 87 -40.88 -8.66 -4.45
N TYR A 88 -39.84 -9.49 -4.34
CA TYR A 88 -38.77 -9.36 -3.36
C TYR A 88 -37.44 -9.10 -4.08
N PRO A 89 -36.46 -8.42 -3.44
CA PRO A 89 -35.12 -8.30 -4.00
C PRO A 89 -34.55 -9.70 -4.20
N SER A 90 -34.58 -10.20 -5.44
CA SER A 90 -34.00 -11.50 -5.75
C SER A 90 -32.48 -11.33 -5.83
N PHE A 91 -31.77 -12.27 -5.23
CA PHE A 91 -30.34 -12.20 -5.08
C PHE A 91 -29.67 -12.95 -6.23
N VAL A 92 -28.81 -12.25 -6.97
CA VAL A 92 -28.10 -12.82 -8.13
C VAL A 92 -26.68 -13.16 -7.72
N GLU A 93 -26.33 -14.44 -7.80
CA GLU A 93 -24.94 -14.87 -7.69
C GLU A 93 -24.11 -14.22 -8.80
N ALA A 94 -23.00 -13.60 -8.44
CA ALA A 94 -22.10 -12.95 -9.39
C ALA A 94 -20.63 -13.29 -9.09
N LEU A 95 -19.90 -13.65 -10.14
CA LEU A 95 -18.46 -13.83 -10.11
C LEU A 95 -17.78 -12.46 -10.29
N ILE A 96 -16.99 -12.05 -9.31
CA ILE A 96 -16.24 -10.79 -9.36
C ILE A 96 -14.77 -11.10 -9.69
N ILE A 97 -14.31 -10.63 -10.84
CA ILE A 97 -12.93 -10.82 -11.34
C ILE A 97 -12.17 -9.50 -11.19
N TYR A 98 -11.05 -9.54 -10.47
CA TYR A 98 -10.15 -8.39 -10.33
C TYR A 98 -8.92 -8.57 -11.23
N ASN A 99 -8.61 -7.55 -12.03
CA ASN A 99 -7.27 -7.47 -12.63
C ASN A 99 -6.29 -7.06 -11.53
N THR A 100 -5.39 -7.98 -11.17
CA THR A 100 -4.44 -7.79 -10.05
C THR A 100 -3.05 -7.38 -10.53
N LEU A 101 -2.88 -7.13 -11.83
CA LEU A 101 -1.57 -6.83 -12.41
C LEU A 101 -0.95 -5.55 -11.83
N ASN A 102 -1.71 -4.45 -11.75
CA ASN A 102 -1.21 -3.20 -11.19
C ASN A 102 -0.80 -3.38 -9.72
N TRP A 103 -1.63 -4.08 -8.94
CA TRP A 103 -1.31 -4.40 -7.54
C TRP A 103 -0.04 -5.26 -7.39
N ARG A 104 0.16 -6.25 -8.25
CA ARG A 104 1.37 -7.11 -8.23
C ARG A 104 2.62 -6.32 -8.56
N ILE A 105 2.57 -5.52 -9.62
CA ILE A 105 3.68 -4.67 -10.04
C ILE A 105 3.99 -3.66 -8.93
N ALA A 106 2.96 -3.04 -8.35
CA ALA A 106 3.10 -2.12 -7.23
C ALA A 106 3.81 -2.76 -6.03
N SER A 107 3.34 -3.95 -5.63
CA SER A 107 3.90 -4.71 -4.52
C SER A 107 5.35 -5.13 -4.79
N PHE A 108 5.66 -5.57 -6.02
CA PHE A 108 7.02 -5.89 -6.44
C PHE A 108 7.97 -4.71 -6.26
N TRP A 109 7.59 -3.52 -6.73
CA TRP A 109 8.42 -2.32 -6.59
C TRP A 109 8.61 -1.90 -5.13
N GLU A 110 7.59 -2.08 -4.29
CA GLU A 110 7.73 -1.83 -2.84
C GLU A 110 8.67 -2.83 -2.18
N TRP A 111 8.55 -4.12 -2.48
CA TRP A 111 9.47 -5.14 -1.98
C TRP A 111 10.91 -4.93 -2.46
N LEU A 112 11.08 -4.48 -3.71
CA LEU A 112 12.37 -4.09 -4.25
C LEU A 112 12.95 -2.88 -3.49
N SER A 113 12.11 -1.90 -3.14
CA SER A 113 12.54 -0.76 -2.31
C SER A 113 13.08 -1.23 -0.96
N VAL A 114 12.35 -2.12 -0.27
CA VAL A 114 12.74 -2.73 1.01
C VAL A 114 14.08 -3.47 0.87
N SER A 115 14.31 -4.15 -0.25
CA SER A 115 15.60 -4.78 -0.58
C SER A 115 16.73 -3.76 -0.69
N PHE A 116 16.54 -2.64 -1.39
CA PHE A 116 17.56 -1.60 -1.52
C PHE A 116 17.93 -0.95 -0.18
N ILE A 117 16.95 -0.58 0.63
CA ILE A 117 17.25 0.03 1.94
C ILE A 117 17.92 -1.00 2.87
N SER A 118 17.48 -2.25 2.85
CA SER A 118 18.12 -3.35 3.58
C SER A 118 19.59 -3.53 3.16
N LEU A 119 19.87 -3.52 1.85
CA LEU A 119 21.24 -3.59 1.31
C LEU A 119 22.08 -2.40 1.77
N GLY A 120 21.52 -1.19 1.72
CA GLY A 120 22.20 0.04 2.17
C GLY A 120 22.60 -0.04 3.64
N ILE A 121 21.67 -0.41 4.52
CA ILE A 121 21.91 -0.58 5.96
C ILE A 121 22.95 -1.68 6.20
N ALA A 122 22.76 -2.85 5.58
CA ALA A 122 23.60 -4.02 5.82
C ALA A 122 25.05 -3.78 5.36
N TYR A 123 25.26 -3.07 4.25
CA TYR A 123 26.60 -2.80 3.74
C TYR A 123 27.36 -1.78 4.57
N VAL A 124 26.68 -0.75 5.07
CA VAL A 124 27.33 0.36 5.77
C VAL A 124 27.50 0.08 7.26
N TRP A 125 26.57 -0.63 7.89
CA TRP A 125 26.53 -0.72 9.36
C TRP A 125 26.65 -2.12 9.94
N LEU A 126 26.51 -3.19 9.15
CA LEU A 126 26.68 -4.55 9.67
C LEU A 126 28.08 -5.09 9.38
N GLU A 127 28.80 -5.48 10.45
CA GLU A 127 30.12 -6.09 10.35
C GLU A 127 30.08 -7.53 9.86
N ASN A 128 29.01 -8.25 10.17
CA ASN A 128 28.86 -9.64 9.78
C ASN A 128 28.68 -9.78 8.25
N LYS A 129 29.70 -10.39 7.61
CA LYS A 129 29.73 -10.63 6.15
C LYS A 129 28.53 -11.43 5.64
N TRP A 130 28.00 -12.36 6.43
CA TRP A 130 26.83 -13.16 6.06
C TRP A 130 25.57 -12.31 6.01
N LEU A 131 25.29 -11.53 7.06
CA LEU A 131 24.14 -10.63 7.09
C LEU A 131 24.22 -9.60 5.97
N ARG A 132 25.40 -9.05 5.70
CA ARG A 132 25.64 -8.11 4.60
C ARG A 132 25.18 -8.64 3.24
N ARG A 133 25.46 -9.93 2.96
CA ARG A 133 25.14 -10.57 1.68
C ARG A 133 23.71 -11.09 1.60
N THR A 134 23.06 -11.38 2.72
CA THR A 134 21.79 -12.11 2.73
C THR A 134 20.59 -11.25 3.08
N LEU A 135 20.75 -10.15 3.84
CA LEU A 135 19.61 -9.42 4.41
C LEU A 135 18.64 -8.81 3.37
N HIS A 136 19.15 -8.48 2.19
CA HIS A 136 18.37 -7.90 1.10
C HIS A 136 17.69 -8.95 0.21
N LEU A 137 18.08 -10.23 0.33
CA LEU A 137 17.55 -11.30 -0.50
C LEU A 137 16.09 -11.67 -0.17
N PRO A 138 15.66 -11.85 1.08
CA PRO A 138 14.27 -12.20 1.36
C PRO A 138 13.24 -11.21 0.80
N PRO A 139 13.39 -9.86 0.95
CA PRO A 139 12.42 -8.94 0.36
C PRO A 139 12.47 -8.96 -1.17
N LEU A 140 13.64 -9.18 -1.78
CA LEU A 140 13.75 -9.35 -3.22
C LEU A 140 12.99 -10.59 -3.70
N PHE A 141 13.20 -11.73 -3.04
CA PHE A 141 12.48 -12.97 -3.35
C PHE A 141 10.98 -12.82 -3.15
N ALA A 142 10.54 -12.18 -2.07
CA ALA A 142 9.13 -11.88 -1.84
C ALA A 142 8.51 -11.08 -2.99
N GLY A 143 9.18 -10.01 -3.44
CA GLY A 143 8.73 -9.22 -4.59
C GLY A 143 8.65 -10.04 -5.87
N VAL A 144 9.71 -10.80 -6.20
CA VAL A 144 9.75 -11.65 -7.40
C VAL A 144 8.65 -12.72 -7.37
N SER A 145 8.47 -13.38 -6.23
CA SER A 145 7.41 -14.38 -6.06
C SER A 145 6.01 -13.79 -6.33
N LEU A 146 5.74 -12.56 -5.90
CA LEU A 146 4.44 -11.91 -6.17
C LEU A 146 4.17 -11.65 -7.65
N LEU A 147 5.20 -11.47 -8.48
CA LEU A 147 5.02 -11.31 -9.93
C LEU A 147 4.66 -12.64 -10.60
N PHE A 148 5.37 -13.70 -10.25
CA PHE A 148 5.29 -14.98 -10.97
C PHE A 148 4.21 -15.92 -10.45
N LEU A 149 3.74 -15.76 -9.21
CA LEU A 149 2.70 -16.63 -8.67
C LEU A 149 1.37 -16.41 -9.40
N PRO A 150 0.68 -17.46 -9.84
CA PRO A 150 -0.57 -17.32 -10.55
C PRO A 150 -1.68 -16.81 -9.59
N GLY A 151 -2.67 -16.11 -10.12
CA GLY A 151 -3.65 -15.35 -9.32
C GLY A 151 -4.56 -16.21 -8.46
N ASP A 152 -4.89 -17.37 -8.97
CA ASP A 152 -5.54 -18.47 -8.24
C ASP A 152 -4.74 -18.94 -7.02
N VAL A 153 -3.42 -18.83 -6.99
CA VAL A 153 -2.60 -19.22 -5.81
C VAL A 153 -2.41 -18.06 -4.83
N LEU A 154 -2.22 -16.84 -5.34
CA LEU A 154 -2.10 -15.64 -4.52
C LEU A 154 -3.40 -15.26 -3.84
N PHE A 155 -4.51 -15.45 -4.53
CA PHE A 155 -5.83 -14.99 -4.11
C PHE A 155 -6.81 -16.14 -3.92
N GLY A 156 -6.31 -17.37 -4.00
CA GLY A 156 -7.06 -18.61 -3.86
C GLY A 156 -7.56 -18.84 -2.46
N TYR A 157 -8.76 -18.35 -2.21
CA TYR A 157 -9.79 -19.27 -1.76
C TYR A 157 -10.65 -19.65 -2.98
N ASN A 158 -11.12 -20.89 -3.03
CA ASN A 158 -12.28 -21.23 -3.86
C ASN A 158 -13.46 -20.40 -3.33
N ILE A 159 -13.73 -19.23 -3.94
CA ILE A 159 -14.87 -18.35 -3.61
C ILE A 159 -16.17 -18.93 -4.19
N ASN A 160 -16.25 -20.26 -4.35
CA ASN A 160 -17.40 -20.89 -5.00
C ASN A 160 -18.66 -20.86 -4.14
N GLU A 161 -18.61 -20.40 -2.88
CA GLU A 161 -19.76 -20.45 -1.97
C GLU A 161 -19.81 -19.30 -0.96
N ILE A 162 -19.51 -18.06 -1.39
CA ILE A 162 -20.01 -16.91 -0.62
C ILE A 162 -21.25 -16.41 -1.35
N PRO A 163 -22.47 -16.83 -0.96
CA PRO A 163 -23.69 -16.29 -1.54
C PRO A 163 -23.75 -14.79 -1.23
N PHE A 164 -23.37 -13.98 -2.21
CA PHE A 164 -23.54 -12.53 -2.11
C PHE A 164 -24.98 -12.20 -2.44
N PHE A 165 -25.69 -11.76 -1.40
CA PHE A 165 -27.05 -11.28 -1.49
C PHE A 165 -27.05 -9.84 -2.05
N ILE A 166 -27.12 -9.69 -3.38
CA ILE A 166 -27.31 -8.39 -4.05
C ILE A 166 -28.81 -8.13 -4.31
N PRO A 167 -29.44 -7.12 -3.68
CA PRO A 167 -30.85 -6.83 -3.96
C PRO A 167 -31.02 -6.31 -5.40
N GLN A 168 -31.88 -6.95 -6.18
CA GLN A 168 -32.34 -6.43 -7.46
C GLN A 168 -33.21 -5.18 -7.25
N ILE A 169 -32.64 -4.01 -7.43
CA ILE A 169 -33.42 -2.79 -7.68
C ILE A 169 -33.21 -2.45 -9.15
N GLN A 170 -34.17 -2.84 -9.98
CA GLN A 170 -34.21 -2.51 -11.40
C GLN A 170 -34.80 -1.10 -11.54
N ILE A 171 -33.95 -0.09 -11.62
CA ILE A 171 -34.35 1.27 -12.02
C ILE A 171 -33.84 1.47 -13.45
N ASP A 172 -34.77 1.51 -14.40
CA ASP A 172 -34.49 1.84 -15.79
C ASP A 172 -33.70 3.16 -15.87
N GLY A 173 -32.54 3.11 -16.51
CA GLY A 173 -31.72 4.29 -16.79
C GLY A 173 -30.50 4.52 -15.88
N TYR A 174 -30.17 3.61 -14.97
CA TYR A 174 -28.91 3.66 -14.22
C TYR A 174 -28.00 2.47 -14.57
N GLU A 175 -26.92 2.73 -15.30
CA GLU A 175 -25.82 1.79 -15.66
C GLU A 175 -25.01 1.26 -14.46
N ALA A 176 -25.52 1.43 -13.24
CA ALA A 176 -24.84 1.14 -11.98
C ALA A 176 -25.79 0.39 -11.07
N LEU A 177 -25.67 -0.94 -11.06
CA LEU A 177 -25.80 -1.71 -9.83
C LEU A 177 -24.99 -0.95 -8.76
N PHE A 178 -25.71 -0.18 -7.96
CA PHE A 178 -25.20 0.71 -6.93
C PHE A 178 -24.17 -0.05 -6.11
N TRP A 179 -22.94 0.48 -6.10
CA TRP A 179 -22.02 0.53 -4.97
C TRP A 179 -22.15 -0.61 -3.93
N LEU A 180 -21.05 -1.29 -3.64
CA LEU A 180 -20.80 -2.04 -2.40
C LEU A 180 -20.92 -1.17 -1.10
N GLY A 181 -21.78 -0.15 -1.07
CA GLY A 181 -22.35 0.64 0.04
C GLY A 181 -23.72 1.11 -0.44
N PHE A 182 -24.85 0.58 0.05
CA PHE A 182 -25.53 1.05 1.27
C PHE A 182 -26.54 0.01 1.78
N ASP A 183 -26.78 0.00 3.10
CA ASP A 183 -28.08 -0.33 3.69
C ASP A 183 -28.78 1.02 3.98
N PRO A 184 -30.00 1.30 3.48
CA PRO A 184 -30.69 2.56 3.72
C PRO A 184 -31.40 2.67 5.09
N PHE A 185 -31.38 1.63 5.96
CA PHE A 185 -32.36 1.58 7.07
C PHE A 185 -31.85 1.29 8.50
N SER A 186 -30.54 1.33 8.81
CA SER A 186 -30.10 1.04 10.19
C SER A 186 -28.89 1.86 10.66
N PRO A 187 -29.10 2.88 11.52
CA PRO A 187 -28.00 3.56 12.23
C PRO A 187 -27.47 2.76 13.43
N LEU A 188 -28.01 1.56 13.74
CA LEU A 188 -27.75 0.86 15.00
C LEU A 188 -27.18 -0.56 14.86
N PHE A 189 -27.01 -1.08 13.64
CA PHE A 189 -26.38 -2.38 13.42
C PHE A 189 -25.35 -2.32 12.28
N PRO A 190 -24.03 -2.32 12.57
CA PRO A 190 -23.00 -2.51 11.57
C PRO A 190 -22.91 -4.01 11.24
N THR A 191 -23.83 -4.54 10.44
CA THR A 191 -23.77 -5.92 9.93
C THR A 191 -23.10 -6.03 8.57
N LYS A 192 -22.38 -4.99 8.11
CA LYS A 192 -21.37 -5.13 7.07
C LYS A 192 -20.04 -5.62 7.66
N TRP A 193 -20.09 -6.81 8.26
CA TRP A 193 -18.95 -7.73 8.35
C TRP A 193 -18.64 -8.36 6.97
N VAL A 194 -18.96 -7.65 5.90
CA VAL A 194 -18.33 -7.89 4.62
C VAL A 194 -16.92 -7.37 4.80
N ILE A 195 -16.04 -8.28 5.18
CA ILE A 195 -14.61 -8.24 4.93
C ILE A 195 -14.48 -8.05 3.42
N THR A 196 -14.72 -6.83 2.93
CA THR A 196 -14.75 -6.51 1.51
C THR A 196 -13.32 -6.56 1.02
N TYR A 197 -12.99 -7.73 0.48
CA TYR A 197 -11.99 -7.92 -0.56
C TYR A 197 -10.57 -7.54 -0.16
N GLN A 198 -10.00 -8.28 0.78
CA GLN A 198 -8.57 -8.57 0.70
C GLN A 198 -8.40 -9.98 0.15
N PRO A 199 -7.73 -10.12 -0.99
CA PRO A 199 -7.73 -11.38 -1.71
C PRO A 199 -6.85 -12.38 -0.93
N SER A 200 -7.47 -13.41 -0.37
CA SER A 200 -6.98 -14.09 0.82
C SER A 200 -6.27 -15.42 0.53
N GLY A 201 -5.43 -15.54 -0.50
CA GLY A 201 -4.62 -16.75 -0.62
C GLY A 201 -3.64 -16.87 0.55
N ALA A 202 -3.38 -18.08 1.05
CA ALA A 202 -2.45 -18.33 2.17
C ALA A 202 -1.06 -17.71 1.91
N ILE A 203 -0.62 -17.71 0.65
CA ILE A 203 0.66 -17.12 0.24
C ILE A 203 0.61 -15.59 0.23
N TYR A 204 -0.52 -14.97 -0.15
CA TYR A 204 -0.71 -13.52 -0.01
C TYR A 204 -0.73 -13.08 1.45
N LEU A 205 -1.43 -13.84 2.31
CA LEU A 205 -1.44 -13.61 3.75
C LEU A 205 -0.02 -13.64 4.32
N THR A 206 0.75 -14.66 3.96
CA THR A 206 2.11 -14.84 4.46
C THR A 206 3.06 -13.75 3.93
N ILE A 207 3.05 -13.48 2.62
CA ILE A 207 4.00 -12.52 2.04
C ILE A 207 3.63 -11.10 2.43
N ASN A 208 2.39 -10.65 2.20
CA ASN A 208 2.08 -9.23 2.35
C ASN A 208 1.62 -8.81 3.74
N TYR A 209 1.06 -9.70 4.56
CA TYR A 209 0.76 -9.31 5.94
C TYR A 209 1.88 -9.71 6.87
N VAL A 210 2.30 -10.97 6.87
CA VAL A 210 3.30 -11.40 7.83
C VAL A 210 4.66 -10.79 7.51
N LEU A 211 5.20 -11.01 6.30
CA LEU A 211 6.53 -10.49 5.97
C LEU A 211 6.52 -8.96 5.90
N ALA A 212 5.53 -8.32 5.28
CA ALA A 212 5.54 -6.85 5.20
C ALA A 212 5.43 -6.20 6.59
N SER A 213 4.58 -6.72 7.49
CA SER A 213 4.54 -6.24 8.87
C SER A 213 5.86 -6.48 9.60
N LEU A 214 6.48 -7.66 9.43
CA LEU A 214 7.78 -7.95 10.02
C LEU A 214 8.84 -6.96 9.52
N TYR A 215 8.95 -6.73 8.21
CA TYR A 215 9.89 -5.79 7.62
C TYR A 215 9.62 -4.33 8.01
N SER A 216 8.36 -3.95 8.18
CA SER A 216 7.95 -2.61 8.62
C SER A 216 8.44 -2.26 10.03
N VAL A 217 8.60 -3.27 10.90
CA VAL A 217 9.16 -3.12 12.25
C VAL A 217 10.67 -3.32 12.23
N PHE A 218 11.13 -4.30 11.46
CA PHE A 218 12.53 -4.69 11.41
C PHE A 218 13.45 -3.58 10.88
N ILE A 219 13.08 -2.89 9.79
CA ILE A 219 13.91 -1.82 9.22
C ILE A 219 14.16 -0.68 10.23
N PRO A 220 13.12 -0.10 10.87
CA PRO A 220 13.37 0.91 11.89
C PRO A 220 14.16 0.41 13.10
N LEU A 221 13.93 -0.84 13.54
CA LEU A 221 14.71 -1.42 14.63
C LEU A 221 16.19 -1.51 14.28
N LEU A 222 16.55 -1.79 13.02
CA LEU A 222 17.94 -1.73 12.58
C LEU A 222 18.53 -0.31 12.70
N PHE A 223 17.78 0.73 12.34
CA PHE A 223 18.22 2.11 12.53
C PHE A 223 18.41 2.45 14.01
N PHE A 224 17.51 1.99 14.88
CA PHE A 224 17.66 2.19 16.33
C PHE A 224 18.81 1.40 16.92
N TYR A 225 19.06 0.17 16.45
CA TYR A 225 20.22 -0.60 16.82
C TYR A 225 21.52 0.12 16.44
N VAL A 226 21.60 0.66 15.21
CA VAL A 226 22.74 1.46 14.77
C VAL A 226 22.88 2.71 15.62
N ALA A 227 21.79 3.40 15.91
CA ALA A 227 21.80 4.58 16.78
C ALA A 227 22.29 4.28 18.19
N TRP A 228 21.89 3.14 18.77
CA TRP A 228 22.29 2.71 20.11
C TRP A 228 23.80 2.47 20.21
N ASN A 229 24.39 1.87 19.17
CA ASN A 229 25.81 1.51 19.13
C ASN A 229 26.72 2.63 18.58
N SER A 230 26.15 3.67 17.98
CA SER A 230 26.91 4.77 17.39
C SER A 230 27.03 5.96 18.36
N VAL A 231 27.99 6.84 18.11
CA VAL A 231 28.20 8.07 18.90
C VAL A 231 28.12 9.31 17.99
N GLY A 232 27.78 10.46 18.58
CA GLY A 232 27.81 11.75 17.90
C GLY A 232 26.78 11.88 16.77
N VAL A 233 27.26 12.35 15.61
CA VAL A 233 26.41 12.68 14.46
C VAL A 233 25.78 11.44 13.83
N ILE A 234 26.49 10.31 13.81
CA ILE A 234 25.99 9.04 13.28
C ILE A 234 24.77 8.56 14.09
N ARG A 235 24.83 8.68 15.43
CA ARG A 235 23.71 8.34 16.32
C ARG A 235 22.47 9.17 16.02
N ARG A 236 22.62 10.51 15.93
CA ARG A 236 21.50 11.42 15.66
C ARG A 236 20.88 11.16 14.28
N LYS A 237 21.71 10.96 13.26
CA LYS A 237 21.28 10.57 11.91
C LYS A 237 20.47 9.27 11.92
N ALA A 238 20.99 8.23 12.57
CA ALA A 238 20.30 6.94 12.65
C ALA A 238 18.98 7.02 13.44
N LEU A 239 18.91 7.82 14.52
CA LEU A 239 17.66 8.06 15.26
C LEU A 239 16.60 8.74 14.38
N LEU A 240 16.96 9.82 13.68
CA LEU A 240 16.03 10.54 12.81
C LEU A 240 15.52 9.64 11.67
N LEU A 241 16.41 8.84 11.08
CA LEU A 241 16.02 7.85 10.08
C LEU A 241 15.07 6.81 10.67
N GLY A 242 15.38 6.25 11.85
CA GLY A 242 14.52 5.27 12.53
C GLY A 242 13.11 5.80 12.83
N ILE A 243 13.01 7.01 13.40
CA ILE A 243 11.73 7.67 13.68
C ILE A 243 10.98 7.97 12.38
N GLY A 244 11.69 8.45 11.36
CA GLY A 244 11.13 8.69 10.03
C GLY A 244 10.56 7.42 9.42
N PHE A 245 11.30 6.30 9.43
CA PHE A 245 10.82 5.03 8.90
C PHE A 245 9.67 4.43 9.71
N ILE A 246 9.64 4.56 11.04
CA ILE A 246 8.46 4.17 11.83
C ILE A 246 7.25 4.97 11.40
N SER A 247 7.38 6.30 11.36
CA SER A 247 6.28 7.18 10.97
C SER A 247 5.79 6.83 9.56
N TYR A 248 6.72 6.54 8.65
CA TYR A 248 6.42 6.10 7.29
C TYR A 248 5.56 4.83 7.28
N TYR A 249 5.99 3.78 7.99
CA TYR A 249 5.28 2.51 8.04
C TYR A 249 3.95 2.60 8.80
N VAL A 250 3.86 3.46 9.82
CA VAL A 250 2.57 3.78 10.48
C VAL A 250 1.62 4.42 9.47
N GLY A 251 2.05 5.42 8.70
CA GLY A 251 1.23 6.03 7.66
C GLY A 251 0.76 5.01 6.60
N ARG A 252 1.63 4.07 6.21
CA ARG A 252 1.30 2.99 5.28
C ARG A 252 0.33 1.96 5.85
N THR A 253 0.49 1.57 7.11
CA THR A 253 -0.41 0.60 7.77
C THR A 253 -1.79 1.20 8.02
N LEU A 254 -1.89 2.49 8.34
CA LEU A 254 -3.19 3.18 8.45
C LEU A 254 -4.00 3.15 7.14
N GLN A 255 -3.32 3.05 5.99
CA GLN A 255 -3.98 2.88 4.69
C GLN A 255 -4.46 1.44 4.44
N ALA A 256 -3.97 0.45 5.20
CA ALA A 256 -4.38 -0.94 5.00
C ALA A 256 -5.89 -1.10 5.24
N ALA A 257 -6.53 -1.93 4.41
CA ALA A 257 -7.98 -2.06 4.37
C ALA A 257 -8.60 -2.38 5.75
N ILE A 258 -7.92 -3.21 6.55
CA ILE A 258 -8.35 -3.58 7.91
C ILE A 258 -8.41 -2.37 8.85
N ILE A 259 -7.47 -1.44 8.75
CA ILE A 259 -7.44 -0.28 9.64
C ILE A 259 -8.40 0.81 9.13
N LYS A 260 -8.52 0.93 7.81
CA LYS A 260 -9.49 1.82 7.18
C LYS A 260 -10.94 1.48 7.58
N SER A 261 -11.28 0.20 7.75
CA SER A 261 -12.63 -0.19 8.20
C SER A 261 -12.93 0.24 9.64
N VAL A 262 -11.90 0.35 10.50
CA VAL A 262 -12.03 0.78 11.89
C VAL A 262 -12.04 2.31 12.02
N LEU A 263 -11.16 3.00 11.29
CA LEU A 263 -10.96 4.45 11.39
C LEU A 263 -11.87 5.27 10.46
N GLY A 264 -12.59 4.62 9.55
CA GLY A 264 -13.47 5.26 8.58
C GLY A 264 -12.72 6.10 7.53
N GLU A 265 -13.41 7.09 6.95
CA GLU A 265 -12.88 7.92 5.86
C GLU A 265 -11.74 8.86 6.28
N ILE A 266 -11.61 9.15 7.58
CA ILE A 266 -10.57 10.04 8.11
C ILE A 266 -9.17 9.44 7.88
N ALA A 267 -9.03 8.12 7.94
CA ALA A 267 -7.77 7.42 7.69
C ALA A 267 -7.18 7.72 6.31
N ILE A 268 -8.06 8.00 5.34
CA ILE A 268 -7.68 8.30 3.96
C ILE A 268 -6.83 9.58 3.87
N PHE A 269 -7.08 10.56 4.74
CA PHE A 269 -6.31 11.81 4.79
C PHE A 269 -5.11 11.73 5.73
N ILE A 270 -5.26 11.05 6.87
CA ILE A 270 -4.20 10.95 7.88
C ILE A 270 -2.99 10.19 7.34
N ALA A 271 -3.22 9.09 6.61
CA ALA A 271 -2.15 8.23 6.08
C ALA A 271 -1.11 9.01 5.23
N PRO A 272 -1.48 9.73 4.15
CA PRO A 272 -0.52 10.46 3.34
C PRO A 272 0.14 11.62 4.10
N ILE A 273 -0.56 12.29 5.03
CA ILE A 273 0.02 13.36 5.85
C ILE A 273 1.15 12.82 6.73
N ILE A 274 0.91 11.70 7.41
CA ILE A 274 1.94 11.04 8.22
C ILE A 274 3.13 10.63 7.36
N VAL A 275 2.89 10.11 6.15
CA VAL A 275 3.97 9.77 5.20
C VAL A 275 4.77 11.01 4.80
N ILE A 276 4.14 12.15 4.56
CA ILE A 276 4.87 13.41 4.27
C ILE A 276 5.75 13.83 5.45
N VAL A 277 5.21 13.81 6.67
CA VAL A 277 5.98 14.12 7.89
C VAL A 277 7.15 13.16 8.06
N ALA A 278 6.92 11.87 7.82
CA ALA A 278 7.95 10.85 7.85
C ALA A 278 9.09 11.14 6.85
N LEU A 279 8.75 11.59 5.64
CA LEU A 279 9.74 11.93 4.62
C LEU A 279 10.58 13.15 5.01
N VAL A 280 10.00 14.14 5.68
CA VAL A 280 10.73 15.30 6.25
C VAL A 280 11.70 14.86 7.35
N LEU A 281 11.31 13.89 8.17
CA LEU A 281 12.21 13.32 9.19
C LEU A 281 13.37 12.54 8.54
N ILE A 282 13.08 11.76 7.50
CA ILE A 282 14.10 11.01 6.77
C ILE A 282 15.10 11.95 6.10
N THR A 283 14.65 13.03 5.45
CA THR A 283 15.55 14.03 4.86
C THR A 283 16.42 14.72 5.87
N SER A 284 15.82 15.11 6.99
CA SER A 284 16.54 15.74 8.10
C SER A 284 17.63 14.80 8.64
N GLY A 285 17.34 13.50 8.77
CA GLY A 285 18.33 12.48 9.12
C GLY A 285 19.46 12.36 8.09
N VAL A 286 19.13 12.39 6.78
CA VAL A 286 20.14 12.34 5.71
C VAL A 286 21.06 13.56 5.72
N GLN A 287 20.50 14.75 5.94
CA GLN A 287 21.20 16.04 5.90
C GLN A 287 22.02 16.33 7.15
N TYR A 288 21.78 15.58 8.23
CA TYR A 288 22.51 15.74 9.48
C TYR A 288 24.00 15.44 9.29
N GLU A 289 24.78 16.49 9.12
CA GLU A 289 26.24 16.50 9.05
C GLU A 289 26.78 17.25 10.28
N ALA A 290 27.98 16.88 10.74
CA ALA A 290 28.64 17.57 11.83
C ALA A 290 29.08 18.94 11.30
N GLU A 291 28.44 20.02 11.78
CA GLU A 291 29.10 21.32 11.86
C GLU A 291 30.20 21.28 12.91
#